data_AF-A0A183IKG6-F1
#
_entry.id   AF-A0A183IKG6-F1
#
_cell.length_a   1.000
_cell.length_b   1.000
_cell.length_c   1.000
_cell.angle_alpha   90.00
_cell.angle_beta   90.00
_cell.angle_gamma   90.00
#
_symmetry.space_group_name_H-M   'P 1'
#
loop_
_entity.id
_entity.type
_entity.pdbx_description
1 polymer ?
#
loop_
_entity_poly.entity_id
_entity_poly.type
_entity_poly.pdbx_seq_one_letter_code
_entity_poly.pdbx_strand_id
1 'polypeptide(L)'
;MAFSNSATHVFVSPPAAPTFVPTEEEFRDPLAYLEKIRPVAENYGVIKIKPPPNWQPPFMIDVDEKEFEPRVQKLNELDGLSRVRLNFVDRIAKFWNLQGIVLRIPVIEGKALDLHRLHQVSHANLKPSFNGESK
;
A
#
# COMPACT_ATOMS: atom_id res chain seq x y z
N MET A 1 -6.96 -34.50 -11.22
CA MET A 1 -5.90 -33.51 -11.45
C MET A 1 -5.94 -32.53 -10.29
N ALA A 2 -4.94 -32.59 -9.40
CA ALA A 2 -4.87 -31.73 -8.22
C ALA A 2 -4.32 -30.36 -8.63
N PHE A 3 -5.07 -29.30 -8.37
CA PHE A 3 -4.56 -27.93 -8.49
C PHE A 3 -3.55 -27.70 -7.36
N SER A 4 -2.28 -27.52 -7.71
CA SER A 4 -1.21 -27.21 -6.76
C SER A 4 -1.40 -25.79 -6.22
N ASN A 5 -2.04 -25.67 -5.07
CA ASN A 5 -2.06 -24.43 -4.29
C ASN A 5 -1.02 -24.54 -3.18
N SER A 6 0.14 -23.91 -3.36
CA SER A 6 0.91 -23.29 -2.28
C SER A 6 2.19 -22.66 -2.81
N ALA A 7 2.09 -21.51 -3.51
CA ALA A 7 3.21 -20.58 -3.50
C ALA A 7 3.21 -19.91 -2.12
N THR A 8 3.93 -20.49 -1.16
CA THR A 8 4.24 -19.81 0.10
C THR A 8 5.04 -18.56 -0.26
N HIS A 9 4.41 -17.40 -0.19
CA HIS A 9 5.07 -16.13 -0.47
C HIS A 9 6.05 -15.86 0.67
N VAL A 10 7.32 -16.24 0.48
CA VAL A 10 8.37 -15.96 1.46
C VAL A 10 8.71 -14.48 1.36
N PHE A 11 8.67 -13.79 2.49
CA PHE A 11 9.10 -12.39 2.56
C PHE A 11 10.60 -12.30 2.28
N VAL A 12 10.97 -11.48 1.31
CA VAL A 12 12.37 -11.10 1.05
C VAL A 12 12.52 -9.65 1.45
N SER A 13 13.40 -9.38 2.41
CA SER A 13 13.64 -8.00 2.85
C SER A 13 14.22 -7.18 1.70
N PRO A 14 13.67 -5.99 1.41
CA PRO A 14 14.28 -5.08 0.45
C PRO A 14 15.63 -4.55 0.97
N PRO A 15 16.50 -4.05 0.07
CA PRO A 15 17.72 -3.35 0.46
C PRO A 15 17.42 -2.14 1.36
N ALA A 16 18.32 -1.86 2.29
CA ALA A 16 18.20 -0.70 3.17
C ALA A 16 18.40 0.61 2.41
N ALA A 17 17.67 1.65 2.82
CA ALA A 17 17.86 3.01 2.33
C ALA A 17 19.20 3.59 2.83
N PRO A 18 19.84 4.49 2.06
CA PRO A 18 21.10 5.11 2.46
C PRO A 18 20.92 5.95 3.73
N THR A 19 21.95 5.93 4.59
CA THR A 19 22.00 6.72 5.82
C THR A 19 23.06 7.81 5.70
N PHE A 20 22.67 9.04 6.00
CA PHE A 20 23.53 10.22 5.98
C PHE A 20 23.76 10.72 7.41
N VAL A 21 25.00 11.13 7.70
CA VAL A 21 25.41 11.63 9.02
C VAL A 21 26.03 13.02 8.81
N PRO A 22 25.23 14.11 8.89
CA PRO A 22 25.74 15.47 8.75
C PRO A 22 26.73 15.82 9.87
N THR A 23 27.66 16.72 9.56
CA THR A 23 28.43 17.42 10.59
C THR A 23 27.56 18.45 11.31
N GLU A 24 28.05 19.02 12.41
CA GLU A 24 27.32 20.07 13.14
C GLU A 24 27.00 21.27 12.24
N GLU A 25 27.96 21.68 11.40
CA GLU A 25 27.82 22.81 10.48
C GLU A 25 26.76 22.52 9.41
N GLU A 26 26.77 21.30 8.86
CA GLU A 26 25.78 20.86 7.88
C GLU A 26 24.39 20.72 8.48
N PHE A 27 24.30 20.31 9.75
CA PHE A 27 23.03 20.12 10.43
C PHE A 27 22.35 21.45 10.81
N ARG A 28 23.08 22.57 10.83
CA ARG A 28 22.51 23.90 11.09
C ARG A 28 21.54 24.38 10.01
N ASP A 29 21.77 23.99 8.74
CA ASP A 29 20.87 24.30 7.63
C ASP A 29 20.38 23.00 6.95
N PRO A 30 19.24 22.46 7.42
CA PRO A 30 18.69 21.22 6.88
C PRO A 30 18.35 21.30 5.40
N LEU A 31 17.93 22.46 4.87
CA LEU A 31 17.54 22.59 3.46
C LEU A 31 18.77 22.54 2.56
N ALA A 32 19.83 23.27 2.92
CA ALA A 32 21.09 23.22 2.21
C ALA A 32 21.70 21.81 2.24
N TYR A 33 21.61 21.10 3.37
CA TYR A 33 22.07 19.71 3.46
C TYR A 33 21.25 18.77 2.57
N LEU A 34 19.93 18.93 2.52
CA LEU A 34 19.06 18.16 1.62
C LEU A 34 19.40 18.41 0.16
N GLU A 35 19.68 19.64 -0.24
CA GLU A 35 20.14 19.96 -1.60
C GLU A 35 21.48 19.32 -1.92
N LYS A 36 22.43 19.31 -0.97
CA LYS A 36 23.73 18.66 -1.11
C LYS A 36 23.60 17.16 -1.39
N ILE A 37 22.71 16.46 -0.67
CA ILE A 37 22.56 15.00 -0.80
C ILE A 37 21.55 14.56 -1.87
N ARG A 38 20.73 15.49 -2.40
CA ARG A 38 19.69 15.24 -3.40
C ARG A 38 20.15 14.37 -4.58
N PRO A 39 21.32 14.62 -5.23
CA PRO A 39 21.73 13.85 -6.41
C PRO A 39 21.86 12.35 -6.17
N VAL A 40 22.13 11.94 -4.93
CA VAL A 40 22.20 10.53 -4.52
C VAL A 40 20.86 10.06 -3.94
N ALA A 41 20.26 10.87 -3.07
CA ALA A 41 19.04 10.54 -2.33
C ALA A 41 17.82 10.31 -3.22
N GLU A 42 17.69 11.08 -4.31
CA GLU A 42 16.52 11.06 -5.20
C GLU A 42 16.29 9.69 -5.85
N ASN A 43 17.37 8.95 -6.13
CA ASN A 43 17.30 7.61 -6.72
C ASN A 43 16.66 6.55 -5.80
N TYR A 44 16.59 6.80 -4.49
CA TYR A 44 16.08 5.83 -3.50
C TYR A 44 14.64 6.12 -3.07
N GLY A 45 14.12 7.33 -3.31
CA GLY A 45 12.79 7.78 -2.86
C GLY A 45 12.66 8.01 -1.35
N VAL A 46 13.43 7.32 -0.52
CA VAL A 46 13.52 7.50 0.93
C VAL A 46 14.98 7.39 1.39
N ILE A 47 15.34 8.21 2.38
CA ILE A 47 16.67 8.21 3.01
C ILE A 47 16.53 8.30 4.53
N LYS A 48 17.60 7.97 5.25
CA LYS A 48 17.70 8.16 6.70
C LYS A 48 18.77 9.22 7.01
N ILE A 49 18.44 10.19 7.86
CA ILE A 49 19.41 11.16 8.38
C ILE A 49 19.61 10.88 9.87
N LYS A 50 20.86 10.67 10.29
CA LYS A 50 21.22 10.51 11.69
C LYS A 50 21.81 11.84 12.19
N PRO A 51 21.18 12.54 13.15
CA PRO A 51 21.68 13.82 13.62
C PRO A 51 23.05 13.66 14.33
N PRO A 52 23.79 14.77 14.52
CA PRO A 52 25.01 14.80 15.32
C PRO A 52 24.81 14.23 16.73
N PRO A 53 25.81 13.54 17.33
CA PRO A 53 25.64 12.85 18.62
C PRO A 53 25.28 13.75 19.82
N ASN A 54 25.71 15.01 19.76
CA ASN A 54 25.43 16.08 20.72
C ASN A 54 24.01 16.65 20.58
N TRP A 55 23.30 16.37 19.49
CA TRP A 55 21.94 16.83 19.28
C TRP A 55 20.94 15.86 19.93
N GLN A 56 20.50 16.20 21.14
CA GLN A 56 19.57 15.40 21.94
C GLN A 56 18.46 16.31 22.49
N PRO A 57 17.43 16.61 21.69
CA PRO A 57 16.33 17.45 22.14
C PRO A 57 15.55 16.74 23.25
N PRO A 58 15.09 17.46 24.29
CA PRO A 58 14.22 16.89 25.30
C PRO A 58 12.87 16.52 24.70
N PHE A 59 12.27 15.44 25.19
CA PHE A 59 10.89 15.10 24.85
C PHE A 59 9.94 16.05 25.58
N MET A 60 9.20 16.88 24.86
CA MET A 60 8.38 17.96 25.45
C MET A 60 6.99 17.50 25.92
N ILE A 61 6.64 16.25 25.67
CA ILE A 61 5.31 15.72 25.96
C ILE A 61 5.39 14.88 27.23
N ASP A 62 4.59 15.23 28.23
CA ASP A 62 4.36 14.35 29.37
C ASP A 62 3.55 13.13 28.91
N VAL A 63 4.10 11.94 29.09
CA VAL A 63 3.47 10.69 28.65
C VAL A 63 2.31 10.31 29.57
N ASP A 64 2.36 10.70 30.84
CA ASP A 64 1.37 10.33 31.85
C ASP A 64 0.08 11.16 31.71
N GLU A 65 0.17 12.36 31.13
CA GLU A 65 -0.97 13.27 30.92
C GLU A 65 -1.62 13.15 29.54
N LYS A 66 -1.04 12.41 28.59
CA LYS A 66 -1.55 12.34 27.21
C LYS A 66 -2.36 11.08 26.94
N GLU A 67 -3.65 11.29 26.76
CA GLU A 67 -4.56 10.29 26.21
C GLU A 67 -4.74 10.49 24.71
N PHE A 68 -4.81 9.38 23.97
CA PHE A 68 -5.23 9.38 22.57
C PHE A 68 -6.09 8.15 22.30
N GLU A 69 -7.06 8.28 21.40
CA GLU A 69 -7.88 7.15 20.97
C GLU A 69 -7.10 6.26 19.99
N PRO A 70 -6.82 4.99 20.33
CA PRO A 70 -6.10 4.10 19.44
C PRO A 70 -6.99 3.66 18.27
N ARG A 71 -6.36 3.39 17.12
CA ARG A 71 -7.04 2.81 15.95
C ARG A 71 -6.71 1.33 15.83
N VAL A 72 -7.73 0.48 15.73
CA VAL A 72 -7.56 -0.95 15.48
C VAL A 72 -7.19 -1.18 14.02
N GLN A 73 -6.06 -1.86 13.78
CA GLN A 73 -5.62 -2.28 12.45
C GLN A 73 -5.69 -3.81 12.34
N LYS A 74 -6.60 -4.31 11.49
CA LYS A 74 -6.75 -5.75 11.23
C LYS A 74 -5.85 -6.17 10.07
N LEU A 75 -4.75 -6.85 10.37
CA LEU A 75 -3.69 -7.20 9.39
C LEU A 75 -4.20 -8.07 8.22
N ASN A 76 -5.19 -8.92 8.47
CA ASN A 76 -5.84 -9.74 7.45
C ASN A 76 -6.71 -8.93 6.46
N GLU A 77 -7.12 -7.71 6.83
CA GLU A 77 -7.91 -6.80 6.00
C GLU A 77 -7.04 -5.70 5.35
N LEU A 78 -5.73 -5.68 5.64
CA LEU A 78 -4.79 -4.59 5.32
C LEU A 78 -4.15 -4.65 3.93
N ASP A 79 -4.44 -5.70 3.16
CA ASP A 79 -3.98 -5.78 1.78
C ASP A 79 -4.70 -4.74 0.89
N GLY A 80 -3.95 -3.92 0.15
CA GLY A 80 -4.50 -2.88 -0.72
C GLY A 80 -5.47 -3.44 -1.77
N LEU A 81 -5.26 -4.68 -2.22
CA LEU A 81 -6.19 -5.39 -3.10
C LEU A 81 -7.49 -5.78 -2.38
N SER A 82 -7.44 -6.09 -1.08
CA SER A 82 -8.63 -6.37 -0.28
C SER A 82 -9.49 -5.12 -0.11
N ARG A 83 -8.89 -3.94 0.09
CA ARG A 83 -9.65 -2.68 0.18
C ARG A 83 -10.31 -2.29 -1.15
N VAL A 84 -9.63 -2.47 -2.27
CA VAL A 84 -10.21 -2.25 -3.61
C VAL A 84 -11.37 -3.21 -3.87
N ARG A 85 -11.21 -4.50 -3.52
CA ARG A 85 -12.27 -5.51 -3.60
C ARG A 85 -13.50 -5.15 -2.77
N LEU A 86 -13.31 -4.77 -1.50
CA LEU A 86 -14.40 -4.39 -0.60
C LEU A 86 -15.14 -3.14 -1.12
N ASN A 87 -14.40 -2.13 -1.57
CA ASN A 87 -14.99 -0.92 -2.15
C ASN A 87 -15.81 -1.23 -3.42
N PHE A 88 -15.35 -2.16 -4.25
CA PHE A 88 -16.08 -2.57 -5.45
C PHE A 88 -17.40 -3.26 -5.09
N VAL A 89 -17.37 -4.21 -4.16
CA VAL A 89 -18.57 -4.93 -3.70
C VAL A 89 -19.57 -3.98 -3.04
N ASP A 90 -19.09 -3.07 -2.19
CA ASP A 90 -19.93 -2.05 -1.53
C ASP A 90 -20.64 -1.13 -2.55
N ARG A 91 -19.91 -0.69 -3.59
CA ARG A 91 -20.50 0.14 -4.65
C ARG A 91 -21.58 -0.60 -5.44
N ILE A 92 -21.35 -1.86 -5.79
CA ILE A 92 -22.34 -2.67 -6.53
C ILE A 92 -23.56 -2.95 -5.64
N ALA A 93 -23.36 -3.30 -4.37
CA ALA A 93 -24.46 -3.51 -3.44
C ALA A 93 -25.33 -2.25 -3.30
N LYS A 94 -24.72 -1.07 -3.16
CA LYS A 94 -25.44 0.22 -3.13
C LYS A 94 -26.21 0.50 -4.42
N PHE A 95 -25.61 0.24 -5.57
CA PHE A 95 -26.26 0.42 -6.87
C PHE A 95 -27.55 -0.42 -6.98
N TRP A 96 -27.47 -1.72 -6.66
CA TRP A 96 -28.65 -2.59 -6.74
C TRP A 96 -29.71 -2.23 -5.69
N ASN A 97 -29.28 -1.82 -4.49
CA ASN A 97 -30.21 -1.40 -3.45
C ASN A 97 -31.01 -0.16 -3.88
N LEU A 98 -30.39 0.78 -4.60
CA LEU A 98 -31.10 1.93 -5.19
C LEU A 98 -32.12 1.51 -6.25
N GLN A 99 -31.91 0.38 -6.93
CA GLN A 99 -32.87 -0.20 -7.87
C GLN A 99 -33.93 -1.09 -7.19
N GLY A 100 -33.93 -1.15 -5.85
CA GLY A 100 -34.84 -2.02 -5.08
C GLY A 100 -34.46 -3.50 -5.08
N ILE A 101 -33.24 -3.84 -5.53
CA ILE A 101 -32.75 -5.22 -5.61
C ILE A 101 -31.68 -5.43 -4.54
N VAL A 102 -31.89 -6.43 -3.69
CA VAL A 102 -30.86 -6.84 -2.72
C VAL A 102 -29.88 -7.78 -3.41
N LEU A 103 -28.64 -7.32 -3.58
CA LEU A 103 -27.57 -8.13 -4.15
C LEU A 103 -27.28 -9.35 -3.27
N ARG A 104 -27.51 -10.55 -3.80
CA ARG A 104 -27.10 -11.82 -3.19
C ARG A 104 -25.89 -12.37 -3.93
N ILE A 105 -24.77 -12.52 -3.22
CA ILE A 105 -23.55 -13.07 -3.80
C ILE A 105 -23.73 -14.59 -3.94
N PRO A 106 -23.65 -15.17 -5.15
CA PRO A 106 -23.82 -16.60 -5.34
C PRO A 106 -22.62 -17.39 -4.79
N VAL A 107 -22.87 -18.64 -4.40
CA VAL A 107 -21.84 -19.58 -3.94
C VAL A 107 -21.59 -20.61 -5.05
N ILE A 108 -20.36 -20.71 -5.52
CA ILE A 108 -19.92 -21.67 -6.54
C ILE A 108 -18.88 -22.58 -5.89
N GLU A 109 -19.05 -23.89 -5.98
CA GLU A 109 -18.15 -24.88 -5.37
C GLU A 109 -17.88 -24.65 -3.87
N GLY A 110 -18.90 -24.19 -3.13
CA GLY A 110 -18.80 -23.92 -1.69
C GLY A 110 -18.07 -22.61 -1.34
N LYS A 111 -17.69 -21.80 -2.32
CA LYS A 111 -17.05 -20.49 -2.12
C LYS A 111 -17.93 -19.36 -2.67
N ALA A 112 -18.04 -18.26 -1.92
CA ALA A 112 -18.72 -17.07 -2.42
C ALA A 112 -17.97 -16.52 -3.65
N LEU A 113 -18.73 -16.13 -4.68
CA LEU A 113 -18.18 -15.59 -5.91
C LEU A 113 -17.46 -14.25 -5.68
N ASP A 114 -16.19 -14.15 -6.07
CA ASP A 114 -15.44 -12.89 -6.07
C ASP A 114 -15.86 -12.03 -7.28
N LEU A 115 -16.80 -11.12 -7.07
CA LEU A 115 -17.35 -10.23 -8.11
C LEU A 115 -16.29 -9.30 -8.71
N HIS A 116 -15.32 -8.85 -7.90
CA HIS A 116 -14.26 -7.96 -8.38
C HIS A 116 -13.33 -8.69 -9.35
N ARG A 117 -12.92 -9.92 -9.00
CA ARG A 117 -12.12 -10.76 -9.88
C ARG A 117 -12.88 -11.13 -11.16
N LEU A 118 -14.16 -11.46 -11.06
CA LEU A 118 -15.00 -11.76 -12.22
C LEU A 118 -15.04 -10.58 -13.20
N HIS A 119 -15.30 -9.37 -12.69
CA HIS A 119 -15.33 -8.14 -13.49
C HIS A 119 -13.98 -7.85 -14.16
N GLN A 120 -12.86 -8.03 -13.44
CA GLN A 120 -11.52 -7.84 -14.02
C GLN A 120 -11.26 -8.80 -15.18
N VAL A 121 -11.60 -10.07 -15.03
CA VAL A 121 -11.39 -11.08 -16.07
C VAL A 121 -12.32 -10.82 -17.27
N SER A 122 -13.60 -10.50 -17.03
CA SER A 122 -14.54 -10.21 -18.12
C SER A 122 -14.11 -8.96 -18.92
N HIS A 123 -13.66 -7.90 -18.25
CA HIS A 123 -13.19 -6.68 -18.93
C HIS A 123 -11.82 -6.85 -19.60
N ALA A 124 -10.92 -7.67 -19.06
CA ALA A 124 -9.64 -7.97 -19.71
C ALA A 124 -9.84 -8.72 -21.04
N ASN A 125 -10.78 -9.67 -21.08
CA ASN A 125 -11.13 -10.43 -22.28
C ASN A 125 -11.91 -9.61 -23.34
N LEU A 126 -12.34 -8.40 -23.00
CA LEU A 126 -13.03 -7.48 -23.93
C LEU A 126 -12.08 -6.51 -24.64
N LYS A 127 -10.77 -6.52 -24.34
CA LYS A 127 -9.81 -5.77 -25.16
C LYS A 127 -9.60 -6.55 -26.47
N PRO A 128 -10.04 -6.02 -27.63
CA PRO A 128 -9.69 -6.66 -28.90
C PRO A 128 -8.17 -6.63 -29.05
N SER A 129 -7.58 -7.79 -29.32
CA SER A 129 -6.23 -7.89 -29.85
C SER A 129 -6.25 -7.21 -31.22
N PHE A 130 -5.95 -5.91 -31.28
CA PHE A 130 -5.60 -5.27 -32.55
C PHE A 130 -4.25 -5.85 -32.97
N ASN A 131 -4.27 -7.01 -33.61
CA ASN A 131 -3.17 -7.47 -34.43
C ASN A 131 -3.12 -6.53 -35.64
N GLY A 132 -2.23 -5.54 -35.56
CA GLY A 132 -1.83 -4.76 -36.71
C GLY A 132 -1.02 -5.63 -37.67
N GLU A 133 -1.71 -6.32 -38.58
CA GLU A 133 -1.14 -6.65 -39.88
C GLU A 133 -1.93 -5.88 -40.93
N SER A 134 -1.29 -4.89 -41.54
CA SER A 134 -1.71 -4.32 -42.80
C SER A 134 -0.45 -3.94 -43.56
N LYS A 135 -0.23 -4.75 -44.60
CA LYS A 135 0.69 -4.65 -45.74
C LYS A 135 1.31 -3.29 -46.05
#